data_AF-A0A496JL82-F1
#
_entry.id   AF-A0A496JL82-F1
#
_cell.length_a   1.000
_cell.length_b   1.000
_cell.length_c   1.000
_cell.angle_alpha   90.00
_cell.angle_beta   90.00
_cell.angle_gamma   90.00
#
_symmetry.space_group_name_H-M   'P 1'
#
loop_
_entity.id
_entity.type
_entity.pdbx_description
1 polymer ?
#
loop_
_entity_poly.entity_id
_entity_poly.type
_entity_poly.pdbx_seq_one_letter_code
_entity_poly.pdbx_strand_id
1 'polypeptide(L)'
;MFFVGCSGSEKPPIDIEVTFSKYGHGLYWISIISNVDSITILSTKINRGDCGGISRIDRKLGFGNSYEFRILPSFCRYVKEISVKTDKGTWNFTFARK
;
A
#
# COMPACT_ATOMS: atom_id res chain seq x y z
N MET A 1 -7.24 11.70 -0.40
CA MET A 1 -6.22 11.18 -1.34
C MET A 1 -4.87 11.73 -0.89
N PHE A 2 -3.98 10.87 -0.41
CA PHE A 2 -2.62 11.28 0.00
C PHE A 2 -1.65 10.63 -0.98
N PHE A 3 -1.01 11.43 -1.83
CA PHE A 3 0.08 10.96 -2.69
C PHE A 3 1.37 11.01 -1.87
N VAL A 4 1.98 9.86 -1.60
CA VAL A 4 3.26 9.76 -0.88
C VAL A 4 4.34 9.35 -1.88
N GLY A 5 5.22 10.29 -2.21
CA GLY A 5 6.49 10.00 -2.90
C GLY A 5 7.62 9.92 -1.88
N CYS A 6 8.40 8.83 -1.89
CA CYS A 6 9.62 8.72 -1.09
C CYS A 6 10.87 9.07 -1.91
N SER A 7 11.83 9.67 -1.22
CA SER A 7 13.11 10.22 -1.67
C SER A 7 14.10 9.15 -2.13
N GLY A 8 14.44 9.17 -3.43
CA GLY A 8 15.52 8.38 -4.02
C GLY A 8 15.39 8.29 -5.53
N SER A 9 15.68 9.39 -6.25
CA SER A 9 15.86 9.60 -7.70
C SER A 9 14.93 8.95 -8.75
N GLU A 10 14.18 7.89 -8.45
CA GLU A 10 13.23 7.24 -9.35
C GLU A 10 11.83 7.23 -8.72
N LYS A 11 10.85 7.69 -9.49
CA LYS A 11 9.44 7.63 -9.10
C LYS A 11 9.03 6.15 -8.98
N PRO A 12 8.41 5.72 -7.87
CA PRO A 12 7.95 4.34 -7.75
C PRO A 12 6.97 4.00 -8.90
N PRO A 13 7.03 2.77 -9.46
CA PRO A 13 6.13 2.33 -10.53
C PRO A 13 4.70 2.05 -10.02
N ILE A 14 4.41 2.40 -8.77
CA ILE A 14 3.11 2.26 -8.12
C ILE A 14 2.82 3.50 -7.28
N ASP A 15 1.55 3.82 -7.14
CA ASP A 15 1.04 4.78 -6.15
C ASP A 15 0.24 4.03 -5.07
N ILE A 16 0.22 4.60 -3.87
CA ILE A 16 -0.61 4.08 -2.76
C ILE A 16 -1.58 5.15 -2.32
N GLU A 17 -2.84 4.76 -2.26
CA GLU A 17 -3.90 5.53 -1.65
C GLU A 17 -4.37 4.86 -0.38
N VAL A 18 -4.44 5.64 0.70
CA VAL A 18 -4.98 5.19 1.98
C VAL A 18 -6.17 6.07 2.34
N THR A 19 -7.33 5.44 2.50
CA THR A 19 -8.56 6.08 2.93
C THR A 19 -9.02 5.47 4.25
N PHE A 20 -9.17 6.31 5.28
CA PHE A 20 -9.72 5.90 6.56
C PHE A 20 -11.23 6.17 6.58
N SER A 21 -12.03 5.11 6.64
CA SER A 21 -13.49 5.25 6.77
C SER A 21 -13.89 5.21 8.23
N LYS A 22 -14.17 6.39 8.79
CA LYS A 22 -14.72 6.52 10.15
C LYS A 22 -16.14 5.96 10.26
N TYR A 23 -16.92 6.03 9.18
CA TYR A 23 -18.32 5.56 9.14
C TYR A 23 -18.44 4.04 8.87
N GLY A 24 -17.43 3.42 8.27
CA GLY A 24 -17.35 1.98 8.06
C GLY A 24 -16.49 1.28 9.12
N HIS A 25 -16.83 1.43 10.40
CA HIS A 25 -16.17 0.76 11.53
C HIS A 25 -14.68 1.08 11.76
N GLY A 26 -14.14 2.18 11.22
CA GLY A 26 -12.73 2.54 11.41
C GLY A 26 -11.76 1.72 10.54
N LEU A 27 -12.22 1.27 9.38
CA LEU A 27 -11.43 0.49 8.43
C LEU A 27 -10.46 1.37 7.64
N TYR A 28 -9.26 0.84 7.41
CA TYR A 28 -8.32 1.36 6.42
C TYR A 28 -8.56 0.68 5.08
N TRP A 29 -8.87 1.47 4.07
CA TRP A 29 -8.93 1.06 2.68
C TRP A 29 -7.64 1.47 2.01
N ILE A 30 -6.94 0.49 1.44
CA ILE A 30 -5.65 0.69 0.81
C ILE A 30 -5.77 0.22 -0.63
N SER A 31 -5.45 1.14 -1.56
CA SER A 31 -5.41 0.85 -2.98
C SER A 31 -3.97 1.02 -3.47
N ILE A 32 -3.42 -0.01 -4.09
CA ILE A 32 -2.13 0.04 -4.78
C ILE A 32 -2.40 0.13 -6.27
N ILE A 33 -1.98 1.23 -6.88
CA ILE A 33 -2.28 1.57 -8.28
C ILE A 33 -1.00 1.42 -9.10
N SER A 34 -1.07 0.73 -10.24
CA SER A 34 0.09 0.59 -11.13
C SER A 34 0.23 1.80 -12.06
N ASN A 35 1.44 2.37 -12.10
CA ASN A 35 1.83 3.44 -13.03
C ASN A 35 2.59 2.91 -14.26
N VAL A 36 2.69 1.60 -14.41
CA VAL A 36 3.43 0.93 -15.50
C VAL A 36 2.57 -0.15 -16.15
N ASP A 37 2.88 -0.50 -17.39
CA ASP A 37 2.11 -1.47 -18.18
C ASP A 37 1.96 -2.83 -17.53
N SER A 38 2.96 -3.25 -16.75
CA SER A 38 2.94 -4.52 -16.04
C SER A 38 3.82 -4.43 -14.81
N ILE A 39 3.25 -4.80 -13.66
CA ILE A 39 3.96 -5.02 -12.41
C ILE A 39 3.31 -6.15 -11.63
N THR A 40 4.12 -6.94 -10.93
CA THR A 40 3.62 -8.02 -10.08
C THR A 40 3.79 -7.62 -8.63
N ILE A 41 2.67 -7.48 -7.90
CA ILE A 41 2.69 -7.28 -6.46
C ILE A 41 2.85 -8.66 -5.80
N LEU A 42 4.00 -8.88 -5.18
CA LEU A 42 4.33 -10.15 -4.52
C LEU A 42 3.78 -10.16 -3.09
N SER A 43 4.08 -9.11 -2.33
CA SER A 43 3.62 -9.03 -0.93
C SER A 43 3.54 -7.60 -0.42
N THR A 44 2.69 -7.38 0.58
CA THR A 44 2.63 -6.13 1.33
C THR A 44 2.97 -6.36 2.80
N LYS A 45 3.61 -5.37 3.42
CA LYS A 45 3.84 -5.30 4.85
C LYS A 45 3.41 -3.95 5.36
N ILE A 46 2.75 -3.92 6.50
CA ILE A 46 2.13 -2.70 7.03
C ILE A 46 2.67 -2.49 8.43
N ASN A 47 3.20 -1.29 8.71
CA ASN A 47 3.95 -1.01 9.93
C ASN A 47 5.00 -2.08 10.23
N ARG A 48 5.91 -2.36 9.29
CA ARG A 48 6.92 -3.44 9.38
C ARG A 48 6.36 -4.85 9.62
N GLY A 49 5.05 -5.07 9.43
CA GLY A 49 4.37 -6.33 9.70
C GLY A 49 3.59 -6.37 11.01
N ASP A 50 3.60 -5.29 11.80
CA ASP A 50 2.82 -5.16 13.04
C ASP A 50 1.30 -5.20 12.78
N CYS A 51 0.89 -4.72 11.61
CA CYS A 51 -0.51 -4.61 11.22
C CYS A 51 -1.02 -5.81 10.42
N GLY A 52 -0.93 -7.01 11.00
CA GLY A 52 -1.44 -8.25 10.39
C GLY A 52 -0.41 -9.08 9.61
N GLY A 53 0.89 -8.83 9.79
CA GLY A 53 1.97 -9.63 9.20
C GLY A 53 2.31 -9.28 7.76
N ILE A 54 2.83 -10.28 7.02
CA ILE A 54 3.19 -10.17 5.61
C ILE A 54 2.07 -10.80 4.79
N SER A 55 1.36 -10.00 4.00
CA SER A 55 0.31 -10.48 3.10
C SER A 55 0.93 -10.87 1.77
N ARG A 56 0.94 -12.17 1.43
CA ARG A 56 1.28 -12.67 0.09
C ARG A 56 0.10 -12.48 -0.84
N ILE A 57 0.33 -11.86 -1.99
CA ILE A 57 -0.73 -11.45 -2.93
C ILE A 57 -0.51 -12.10 -4.30
N ASP A 58 0.73 -12.09 -4.80
CA ASP A 58 1.14 -12.64 -6.10
C ASP A 58 0.19 -12.25 -7.25
N ARG A 59 -0.10 -10.94 -7.37
CA ARG A 59 -1.05 -10.40 -8.35
C ARG A 59 -0.37 -9.48 -9.36
N LYS A 60 -0.60 -9.76 -10.64
CA LYS A 60 -0.17 -8.91 -11.75
C LYS A 60 -1.16 -7.76 -11.96
N LEU A 61 -0.67 -6.54 -12.08
CA LEU A 61 -1.42 -5.32 -12.38
C LEU A 61 -0.91 -4.69 -13.67
N GLY A 62 -1.84 -4.24 -14.51
CA GLY A 62 -1.54 -3.41 -15.68
C GLY A 62 -1.65 -1.92 -15.39
N PHE A 63 -1.23 -1.06 -16.32
CA PHE A 63 -1.29 0.40 -16.17
C PHE A 63 -2.70 0.88 -15.78
N GLY A 64 -2.78 1.73 -14.76
CA GLY A 64 -4.04 2.29 -14.24
C GLY A 64 -4.91 1.31 -13.44
N ASN A 65 -4.58 0.01 -13.42
CA ASN A 65 -5.29 -0.96 -12.58
C ASN A 65 -4.82 -0.88 -11.12
N SER A 66 -5.74 -1.18 -10.20
CA SER A 66 -5.47 -1.20 -8.77
C SER A 66 -5.70 -2.57 -8.13
N TYR A 67 -4.98 -2.82 -7.05
CA TYR A 67 -5.29 -3.85 -6.08
C TYR A 67 -5.70 -3.19 -4.77
N GLU A 68 -6.91 -3.51 -4.31
CA GLU A 68 -7.48 -2.94 -3.10
C GLU A 68 -7.61 -4.01 -2.02
N PHE A 69 -7.28 -3.63 -0.80
CA PHE A 69 -7.51 -4.45 0.37
C PHE A 69 -7.86 -3.59 1.58
N ARG A 70 -8.45 -4.23 2.60
CA ARG A 70 -8.91 -3.57 3.82
C ARG A 70 -8.15 -4.10 5.01
N ILE A 71 -7.83 -3.22 5.95
CA ILE A 71 -7.34 -3.61 7.27
C ILE A 71 -8.40 -3.28 8.30
N LEU A 72 -8.73 -4.27 9.13
CA LEU A 72 -9.59 -4.05 10.30
C LEU A 72 -8.82 -3.28 11.38
N PRO A 73 -9.46 -2.34 12.09
CA PRO A 73 -8.80 -1.64 13.19
C PRO A 73 -8.38 -2.57 14.35
N SER A 74 -8.97 -3.77 14.45
CA SER A 74 -8.53 -4.82 15.37
C SER A 74 -7.12 -5.33 15.05
N PHE A 75 -6.72 -5.33 13.78
CA PHE A 75 -5.36 -5.71 13.35
C PHE A 75 -4.41 -4.52 13.29
N CYS A 76 -4.92 -3.30 13.09
CA CYS A 76 -4.08 -2.12 12.94
C CYS A 76 -4.80 -0.85 13.39
N ARG A 77 -4.38 -0.30 14.54
CA ARG A 77 -4.97 0.93 15.06
C ARG A 77 -4.64 2.15 14.22
N TYR A 78 -3.43 2.21 13.66
CA TYR A 78 -2.94 3.30 12.81
C TYR A 78 -1.99 2.79 11.75
N VAL A 79 -2.29 3.04 10.48
CA VAL A 79 -1.35 2.81 9.37
C VAL A 79 -0.36 3.97 9.30
N LYS A 80 0.92 3.70 9.54
CA LYS A 80 2.02 4.69 9.49
C LYS A 80 2.89 4.51 8.27
N GLU A 81 3.12 3.26 7.88
CA GLU A 81 3.92 2.90 6.72
C GLU A 81 3.37 1.66 6.02
N ILE A 82 3.57 1.59 4.72
CA ILE A 82 3.27 0.43 3.89
C ILE A 82 4.50 0.14 3.04
N SER A 83 4.99 -1.10 3.11
CA SER A 83 6.04 -1.64 2.26
C SER A 83 5.42 -2.57 1.24
N VAL A 84 5.68 -2.33 -0.04
CA VAL A 84 5.18 -3.15 -1.14
C VAL A 84 6.36 -3.78 -1.84
N LYS A 85 6.41 -5.12 -1.82
CA LYS A 85 7.37 -5.89 -2.60
C LYS A 85 6.75 -6.23 -3.95
N THR A 86 7.44 -5.85 -5.01
CA THR A 86 7.08 -6.16 -6.39
C THR A 86 8.20 -6.93 -7.09
N ASP A 87 7.95 -7.39 -8.30
CA ASP A 87 8.95 -7.94 -9.23
C ASP A 87 10.00 -6.89 -9.67
N LYS A 88 9.71 -5.59 -9.50
CA LYS A 88 10.61 -4.48 -9.86
C LYS A 88 11.36 -3.87 -8.66
N GLY A 89 11.17 -4.40 -7.46
CA GLY A 89 11.84 -3.89 -6.25
C GLY A 89 10.91 -3.82 -5.05
N THR A 90 11.38 -3.20 -3.97
CA THR A 90 10.58 -2.97 -2.76
C THR A 90 10.45 -1.48 -2.52
N TRP A 91 9.22 -1.02 -2.35
CA TRP A 91 8.88 0.40 -2.22
C TRP A 91 8.25 0.63 -0.86
N ASN A 92 8.79 1.58 -0.10
CA ASN A 92 8.30 1.94 1.22
C ASN A 92 7.63 3.30 1.17
N PHE A 93 6.41 3.37 1.70
CA PHE A 93 5.58 4.55 1.73
C PHE A 93 5.29 4.90 3.18
N THR A 94 5.69 6.09 3.60
CA THR A 94 5.46 6.59 4.96
C THR A 94 4.42 7.70 4.93
N PHE A 95 3.38 7.57 5.75
CA PHE A 95 2.32 8.55 5.88
C PHE A 95 2.65 9.45 7.08
N ALA A 96 3.06 10.68 6.82
CA ALA A 96 3.27 11.66 7.89
C ALA A 96 1.93 11.93 8.59
N ARG A 97 1.90 11.82 9.92
CA ARG A 97 0.78 12.31 10.71
C ARG A 97 0.71 13.83 10.53
N LYS A 98 -0.39 14.34 9.98
CA LYS A 98 -0.83 15.71 10.25
C LYS A 98 -1.72 15.70 11.48
#